data_AF-A0A0Q7V5D4-F1
#
_entry.id   AF-A0A0Q7V5D4-F1
#
_cell.length_a   1.000
_cell.length_b   1.000
_cell.length_c   1.000
_cell.angle_alpha   90.00
_cell.angle_beta   90.00
_cell.angle_gamma   90.00
#
_symmetry.space_group_name_H-M   'P 1'
#
loop_
_entity.id
_entity.type
_entity.pdbx_description
1 polymer ?
#
loop_
_entity_poly.entity_id
_entity_poly.type
_entity_poly.pdbx_seq_one_letter_code
_entity_poly.pdbx_strand_id
1 'polypeptide(L)'
;MSQWLKRTWFVWLGLAVACALVLPRAIDAVAAQGRSPAATAVAPRFVVRDPSGTAIGWLNIKYPRTIRENEEGVLEAEYTTGEARWVTGSTSVAVPDPYGYGSVGPPAGMKVELSGADLALTPAPSHEFDVQRIAATGVERVKWIISPKTEGDHVLLVRFNVRPATFKAVPISANGQALGGDPQILLPVKVFTIYGVPKATVLIAKGAAGLASFLLTLPAAFMLFERVFRKTPKARRKKAA
;
A
#
# COMPACT_ATOMS: atom_id res chain seq x y z
N MET A 1 42.16 -18.46 -35.20
CA MET A 1 41.03 -17.66 -34.66
C MET A 1 40.90 -16.40 -35.52
N SER A 2 39.93 -16.35 -36.44
CA SER A 2 39.87 -15.30 -37.48
C SER A 2 39.59 -13.92 -36.85
N GLN A 3 40.18 -12.85 -37.41
CA GLN A 3 40.03 -11.48 -36.90
C GLN A 3 38.57 -11.02 -36.81
N TRP A 4 37.69 -11.65 -37.58
CA TRP A 4 36.24 -11.41 -37.56
C TRP A 4 35.60 -11.76 -36.22
N LEU A 5 36.02 -12.88 -35.60
CA LEU A 5 35.52 -13.33 -34.30
C LEU A 5 35.94 -12.40 -33.15
N LYS A 6 37.13 -11.78 -33.26
CA LYS A 6 37.60 -10.79 -32.26
C LYS A 6 36.82 -9.49 -32.37
N ARG A 7 36.52 -9.03 -33.59
CA ARG A 7 35.73 -7.80 -33.83
C ARG A 7 34.30 -7.94 -33.31
N THR A 8 33.63 -9.06 -33.57
CA THR A 8 32.29 -9.30 -33.03
C THR A 8 32.30 -9.39 -31.51
N TRP A 9 33.32 -10.00 -30.90
CA TRP A 9 33.47 -10.07 -29.46
C TRP A 9 33.54 -8.68 -28.79
N PHE A 10 34.32 -7.74 -29.35
CA PHE A 10 34.41 -6.38 -28.80
C PHE A 10 33.13 -5.58 -28.96
N VAL A 11 32.35 -5.81 -30.02
CA VAL A 11 31.05 -5.16 -30.22
C VAL A 11 30.05 -5.63 -29.16
N TRP A 12 30.00 -6.94 -28.88
CA TRP A 12 29.15 -7.48 -27.81
C TRP A 12 29.58 -7.01 -26.43
N LEU A 13 30.88 -6.88 -26.19
CA LEU A 13 31.41 -6.38 -24.92
C LEU A 13 31.08 -4.89 -24.72
N GLY A 14 31.22 -4.07 -25.77
CA GLY A 14 30.83 -2.66 -25.75
C GLY A 14 29.34 -2.46 -25.52
N LEU A 15 28.50 -3.28 -26.16
CA LEU A 15 27.05 -3.26 -25.97
C LEU A 15 26.66 -3.65 -24.52
N ALA A 16 27.32 -4.66 -23.95
CA ALA A 16 27.08 -5.08 -22.57
C ALA A 16 27.44 -3.98 -21.56
N VAL A 17 28.56 -3.28 -21.77
CA VAL A 17 28.99 -2.16 -20.91
C VAL A 17 28.04 -0.97 -21.05
N ALA A 18 27.58 -0.65 -22.27
CA ALA A 18 26.60 0.41 -22.49
C ALA A 18 25.26 0.09 -21.80
N CYS A 19 24.75 -1.15 -21.91
CA CYS A 19 23.55 -1.57 -21.20
C CYS A 19 23.72 -1.52 -19.68
N ALA A 20 24.87 -1.95 -19.14
CA ALA A 20 25.11 -1.95 -17.70
C ALA A 20 25.17 -0.53 -17.09
N LEU A 21 25.59 0.47 -17.86
CA LEU A 21 25.71 1.86 -17.39
C LEU A 21 24.41 2.67 -17.59
N VAL A 22 23.64 2.37 -18.63
CA VAL A 22 22.45 3.17 -18.99
C VAL A 22 21.18 2.66 -18.29
N LEU A 23 21.02 1.35 -18.13
CA LEU A 23 19.82 0.79 -17.50
C LEU A 23 19.58 1.25 -16.05
N PRO A 24 20.59 1.35 -15.16
CA PRO A 24 20.36 1.79 -13.79
C PRO A 24 19.79 3.21 -13.71
N ARG A 25 20.30 4.12 -14.57
CA ARG A 25 19.90 5.53 -14.56
C ARG A 25 18.51 5.77 -15.16
N ALA A 26 18.09 4.94 -16.11
CA ALA A 26 16.74 5.00 -16.64
C ALA A 26 15.70 4.55 -15.59
N ILE A 27 16.05 3.59 -14.73
CA ILE A 27 15.17 3.08 -13.66
C ILE A 27 15.02 4.13 -12.54
N ASP A 28 16.11 4.78 -12.14
CA ASP A 28 16.06 5.86 -11.14
C ASP A 28 15.26 7.08 -11.60
N ALA A 29 15.33 7.42 -12.90
CA ALA A 29 14.57 8.54 -13.46
C ALA A 29 13.05 8.29 -13.45
N VAL A 30 12.61 7.05 -13.66
CA VAL A 30 11.20 6.66 -13.60
C VAL A 30 10.70 6.62 -12.15
N ALA A 31 11.54 6.19 -11.19
CA ALA A 31 11.19 6.19 -9.77
C ALA A 31 10.99 7.61 -9.21
N ALA A 32 11.70 8.61 -9.75
CA ALA A 32 11.58 10.01 -9.34
C ALA A 32 10.31 10.71 -9.87
N GLN A 33 9.75 10.29 -11.00
CA GLN A 33 8.58 10.92 -11.63
C GLN A 33 7.23 10.59 -10.95
N GLY A 34 7.18 9.65 -10.01
CA GLY A 34 5.95 9.25 -9.33
C GLY A 34 5.49 10.16 -8.16
N ARG A 35 6.24 11.21 -7.82
CA ARG A 35 5.95 12.03 -6.63
C ARG A 35 5.03 13.20 -6.99
N SER A 36 3.72 12.91 -7.08
CA SER A 36 2.70 13.97 -7.14
C SER A 36 2.73 14.82 -5.85
N PRO A 37 2.59 16.15 -5.94
CA PRO A 37 2.53 17.01 -4.77
C PRO A 37 1.26 16.68 -3.96
N ALA A 38 1.43 16.45 -2.66
CA ALA A 38 0.34 16.18 -1.75
C ALA A 38 -0.55 17.44 -1.63
N ALA A 39 -1.70 17.43 -2.31
CA ALA A 39 -2.78 18.34 -1.98
C ALA A 39 -3.08 18.20 -0.48
N THR A 40 -3.25 19.33 0.21
CA THR A 40 -3.57 19.42 1.64
C THR A 40 -4.91 18.73 1.90
N ALA A 41 -4.87 17.42 2.05
CA ALA A 41 -6.05 16.58 2.09
C ALA A 41 -6.66 16.69 3.50
N VAL A 42 -7.91 17.14 3.57
CA VAL A 42 -8.70 17.01 4.81
C VAL A 42 -8.76 15.52 5.14
N ALA A 43 -8.57 15.16 6.40
CA ALA A 43 -8.65 13.75 6.78
C ALA A 43 -10.08 13.23 6.52
N PRO A 44 -10.24 12.03 5.93
CA PRO A 44 -11.57 11.42 5.79
C PRO A 44 -12.19 11.23 7.17
N ARG A 45 -13.50 11.50 7.28
CA ARG A 45 -14.23 11.46 8.55
C ARG A 45 -15.70 11.11 8.35
N PHE A 46 -16.36 10.66 9.41
CA PHE A 46 -17.81 10.54 9.46
C PHE A 46 -18.42 11.66 10.29
N VAL A 47 -19.57 12.17 9.87
CA VAL A 47 -20.40 13.07 10.67
C VAL A 47 -21.56 12.26 11.22
N VAL A 48 -21.80 12.35 12.51
CA VAL A 48 -23.04 11.83 13.09
C VAL A 48 -24.07 12.93 13.09
N ARG A 49 -25.21 12.65 12.47
CA ARG A 49 -26.38 13.51 12.48
C ARG A 49 -27.49 12.89 13.29
N ASP A 50 -28.18 13.72 14.05
CA ASP A 50 -29.40 13.36 14.76
C ASP A 50 -30.60 13.24 13.79
N PRO A 51 -31.80 12.88 14.29
CA PRO A 51 -33.00 12.78 13.46
C PRO A 51 -33.44 14.12 12.85
N SER A 52 -33.06 15.25 13.45
CA SER A 52 -33.32 16.59 12.91
C SER A 52 -32.36 17.00 11.79
N GLY A 53 -31.30 16.21 11.56
CA GLY A 53 -30.25 16.47 10.57
C GLY A 53 -29.09 17.32 11.10
N THR A 54 -29.12 17.69 12.37
CA THR A 54 -28.08 18.44 13.09
C THR A 54 -26.87 17.56 13.34
N ALA A 55 -25.66 18.08 13.09
CA ALA A 55 -24.42 17.37 13.37
C ALA A 55 -24.14 17.38 14.88
N ILE A 56 -23.93 16.21 15.47
CA ILE A 56 -23.76 16.02 16.93
C ILE A 56 -22.42 15.40 17.31
N GLY A 57 -21.56 15.15 16.32
CA GLY A 57 -20.25 14.58 16.52
C GLY A 57 -19.57 14.13 15.23
N TRP A 58 -18.30 13.77 15.35
CA TRP A 58 -17.43 13.45 14.22
C TRP A 58 -16.55 12.25 14.57
N LEU A 59 -16.42 11.29 13.64
CA LEU A 59 -15.39 10.25 13.70
C LEU A 59 -14.26 10.63 12.75
N ASN A 60 -13.14 11.07 13.29
CA ASN A 60 -11.93 11.38 12.54
C ASN A 60 -11.10 10.13 12.32
N ILE A 61 -10.67 9.88 11.08
CA ILE A 61 -9.84 8.72 10.75
C ILE A 61 -8.48 9.18 10.27
N LYS A 62 -7.46 8.79 11.02
CA LYS A 62 -6.05 8.94 10.65
C LYS A 62 -5.52 7.58 10.25
N TYR A 63 -4.91 7.49 9.07
CA TYR A 63 -4.38 6.25 8.57
C TYR A 63 -3.13 6.50 7.72
N PRO A 64 -2.23 5.52 7.60
CA PRO A 64 -1.06 5.63 6.74
C PRO A 64 -1.47 5.38 5.29
N ARG A 65 -1.29 6.38 4.43
CA ARG A 65 -1.50 6.21 2.98
C ARG A 65 -0.42 5.37 2.32
N THR A 66 0.75 5.29 2.95
CA THR A 66 1.91 4.55 2.45
C THR A 66 2.54 3.77 3.60
N ILE A 67 2.76 2.47 3.40
CA ILE A 67 3.41 1.57 4.37
C ILE A 67 4.57 0.87 3.64
N ARG A 68 5.67 0.59 4.33
CA ARG A 68 6.74 -0.26 3.78
C ARG A 68 6.42 -1.72 4.08
N GLU A 69 6.77 -2.66 3.19
CA GLU A 69 6.39 -4.08 3.33
C GLU A 69 6.78 -4.71 4.68
N ASN A 70 7.85 -4.22 5.33
CA ASN A 70 8.32 -4.70 6.64
C ASN A 70 8.02 -3.73 7.79
N GLU A 71 7.19 -2.72 7.56
CA GLU A 71 6.76 -1.77 8.58
C GLU A 71 5.28 -1.94 8.88
N GLU A 72 4.91 -1.54 10.08
CA GLU A 72 3.54 -1.50 10.51
C GLU A 72 2.97 -0.09 10.39
N GLY A 73 1.76 0.00 9.86
CA GLY A 73 0.96 1.20 9.85
C GLY A 73 0.12 1.32 11.11
N VAL A 74 -0.24 2.55 11.51
CA VAL A 74 -1.21 2.76 12.60
C VAL A 74 -2.42 3.52 12.07
N LEU A 75 -3.59 2.89 12.15
CA LEU A 75 -4.87 3.56 11.97
C LEU A 75 -5.42 3.97 13.33
N GLU A 76 -5.84 5.23 13.43
CA GLU A 76 -6.49 5.77 14.61
C GLU A 76 -7.87 6.30 14.22
N ALA A 77 -8.89 5.85 14.93
CA ALA A 77 -10.23 6.42 14.86
C ALA A 77 -10.51 7.16 16.17
N GLU A 78 -10.85 8.44 16.04
CA GLU A 78 -11.17 9.32 17.16
C GLU A 78 -12.60 9.83 16.99
N TYR A 79 -13.46 9.52 17.94
CA TYR A 79 -14.80 10.08 18.00
C TYR A 79 -14.81 11.31 18.92
N THR A 80 -15.40 12.42 18.46
CA THR A 80 -15.61 13.64 19.24
C THR A 80 -17.07 14.09 19.17
N THR A 81 -17.61 14.58 20.29
CA THR A 81 -19.01 15.08 20.37
C THR A 81 -19.19 16.47 19.76
N GLY A 82 -18.11 17.14 19.34
CA GLY A 82 -18.17 18.53 18.88
C GLY A 82 -18.63 19.49 19.99
N GLU A 83 -19.31 20.58 19.61
CA GLU A 83 -19.93 21.53 20.55
C GLU A 83 -21.23 20.99 21.18
N ALA A 84 -21.72 19.83 20.74
CA ALA A 84 -22.94 19.24 21.25
C ALA A 84 -22.70 18.61 22.63
N ARG A 85 -23.39 19.11 23.65
CA ARG A 85 -23.40 18.50 24.98
C ARG A 85 -24.40 17.35 25.01
N TRP A 86 -23.90 16.14 25.22
CA TRP A 86 -24.76 14.96 25.37
C TRP A 86 -25.28 14.93 26.81
N VAL A 87 -26.59 14.83 26.97
CA VAL A 87 -27.21 14.65 28.30
C VAL A 87 -27.55 13.17 28.46
N THR A 88 -26.82 12.49 29.34
CA THR A 88 -27.09 11.11 29.73
C THR A 88 -28.19 11.07 30.78
N GLY A 89 -29.35 10.54 30.41
CA GLY A 89 -30.54 10.42 31.26
C GLY A 89 -31.76 10.96 30.54
N SER A 90 -32.82 10.16 30.42
CA SER A 90 -34.09 10.60 29.86
C SER A 90 -34.77 11.57 30.83
N THR A 91 -34.38 12.84 30.85
CA THR A 91 -35.31 13.86 31.30
C THR A 91 -36.29 14.09 30.16
N SER A 92 -37.47 13.52 30.29
CA SER A 92 -38.69 13.86 29.52
C SER A 92 -39.13 15.32 29.69
N VAL A 93 -38.29 16.14 30.32
CA VAL A 93 -38.44 17.57 30.46
C VAL A 93 -37.34 18.18 29.60
N ALA A 94 -37.74 18.80 28.49
CA ALA A 94 -36.89 19.77 27.80
C ALA A 94 -36.59 20.88 28.81
N VAL A 95 -35.50 20.73 29.59
CA VAL A 95 -34.95 21.83 30.35
C VAL A 95 -34.40 22.78 29.29
N PRO A 96 -34.99 23.98 29.10
CA PRO A 96 -34.44 24.92 28.15
C PRO A 96 -33.06 25.30 28.67
N ASP A 97 -32.01 24.93 27.94
CA ASP A 97 -30.68 25.44 28.23
C ASP A 97 -30.74 26.97 28.05
N PRO A 98 -30.39 27.78 29.06
CA PRO A 98 -30.45 29.25 28.97
C PRO A 98 -29.60 29.83 27.83
N TYR A 99 -28.76 29.02 27.19
CA TYR A 99 -27.89 29.40 26.07
C TYR A 99 -28.34 28.85 24.69
N GLY A 100 -29.48 28.15 24.61
CA GLY A 100 -30.03 27.67 23.34
C GLY A 100 -29.33 26.45 22.73
N TYR A 101 -28.43 25.80 23.47
CA TYR A 101 -27.85 24.52 23.04
C TYR A 101 -28.87 23.40 23.22
N GLY A 102 -29.35 22.84 22.11
CA GLY A 102 -30.24 21.69 22.14
C GLY A 102 -29.55 20.51 22.82
N SER A 103 -30.11 20.04 23.93
CA SER A 103 -29.69 18.79 24.55
C SER A 103 -30.14 17.62 23.67
N VAL A 104 -29.20 16.91 23.06
CA VAL A 104 -29.48 15.75 22.20
C VAL A 104 -29.17 14.46 22.99
N GLY A 105 -30.11 13.51 22.94
CA GLY A 105 -29.86 12.17 23.50
C GLY A 105 -28.72 11.48 22.75
N PRO A 106 -27.78 10.84 23.44
CA PRO A 106 -26.62 10.28 22.77
C PRO A 106 -27.03 9.08 21.91
N PRO A 107 -26.39 8.89 20.73
CA PRO A 107 -26.58 7.68 19.94
C PRO A 107 -26.11 6.45 20.73
N ALA A 108 -26.84 5.34 20.61
CA ALA A 108 -26.49 4.05 21.19
C ALA A 108 -25.70 3.19 20.20
N GLY A 109 -24.91 2.23 20.68
CA GLY A 109 -24.29 1.19 19.85
C GLY A 109 -23.45 1.72 18.68
N MET A 110 -22.68 2.79 18.93
CA MET A 110 -21.72 3.32 17.95
C MET A 110 -20.60 2.32 17.75
N LYS A 111 -20.45 1.81 16.52
CA LYS A 111 -19.51 0.75 16.21
C LYS A 111 -18.76 1.03 14.91
N VAL A 112 -17.44 0.94 14.97
CA VAL A 112 -16.59 0.99 13.78
C VAL A 112 -16.11 -0.41 13.42
N GLU A 113 -16.19 -0.73 12.14
CA GLU A 113 -15.77 -2.01 11.57
C GLU A 113 -14.79 -1.74 10.44
N LEU A 114 -13.70 -2.50 10.43
CA LEU A 114 -12.62 -2.39 9.45
C LEU A 114 -12.59 -3.66 8.59
N SER A 115 -12.26 -3.52 7.32
CA SER A 115 -12.05 -4.66 6.44
C SER A 115 -10.98 -4.35 5.40
N GLY A 116 -10.01 -5.24 5.24
CA GLY A 116 -9.00 -5.20 4.19
C GLY A 116 -8.55 -6.61 3.90
N ALA A 117 -8.79 -7.11 2.68
CA ALA A 117 -8.55 -8.52 2.33
C ALA A 117 -7.07 -8.92 2.52
N ASP A 118 -6.15 -8.01 2.21
CA ASP A 118 -4.71 -8.25 2.20
C ASP A 118 -3.95 -7.49 3.31
N LEU A 119 -4.71 -6.90 4.26
CA LEU A 119 -4.18 -6.18 5.41
C LEU A 119 -4.52 -6.94 6.69
N ALA A 120 -3.50 -7.30 7.48
CA ALA A 120 -3.73 -7.80 8.83
C ALA A 120 -4.04 -6.61 9.76
N LEU A 121 -5.08 -6.75 10.57
CA LEU A 121 -5.57 -5.71 11.48
C LEU A 121 -5.54 -6.24 12.92
N THR A 122 -4.81 -5.53 13.79
CA THR A 122 -4.67 -5.89 15.21
C THR A 122 -4.93 -4.67 16.08
N PRO A 123 -5.79 -4.71 17.11
CA PRO A 123 -6.63 -5.83 17.55
C PRO A 123 -7.74 -6.18 16.55
N ALA A 124 -8.70 -7.02 16.93
CA ALA A 124 -9.82 -7.39 16.06
C ALA A 124 -10.43 -6.14 15.36
N PRO A 125 -10.82 -6.24 14.08
CA PRO A 125 -11.15 -5.10 13.22
C PRO A 125 -12.56 -4.55 13.49
N SER A 126 -12.94 -4.46 14.76
CA SER A 126 -14.24 -4.00 15.24
C SER A 126 -14.06 -3.37 16.61
N HIS A 127 -14.59 -2.17 16.81
CA HIS A 127 -14.61 -1.49 18.11
C HIS A 127 -15.97 -0.85 18.35
N GLU A 128 -16.50 -1.05 19.55
CA GLU A 128 -17.71 -0.40 20.03
C GLU A 128 -17.33 0.73 20.98
N PHE A 129 -17.83 1.93 20.69
CA PHE A 129 -17.55 3.12 21.45
C PHE A 129 -18.40 3.16 22.72
N ASP A 130 -17.78 3.55 23.83
CA ASP A 130 -18.47 3.71 25.10
C ASP A 130 -19.10 5.10 25.15
N VAL A 131 -20.40 5.13 24.90
CA VAL A 131 -21.22 6.34 24.87
C VAL A 131 -21.18 7.09 26.20
N GLN A 132 -21.12 6.38 27.34
CA GLN A 132 -21.08 7.01 28.65
C GLN A 132 -19.74 7.70 28.89
N ARG A 133 -18.66 7.03 28.50
CA ARG A 133 -17.32 7.62 28.52
C ARG A 133 -17.26 8.86 27.63
N ILE A 134 -17.75 8.76 26.40
CA ILE A 134 -17.76 9.89 25.45
C ILE A 134 -18.60 11.06 25.97
N ALA A 135 -19.76 10.80 26.58
CA ALA A 135 -20.57 11.87 27.18
C ALA A 135 -19.83 12.58 28.33
N ALA A 136 -18.97 11.86 29.06
CA ALA A 136 -18.18 12.43 30.16
C ALA A 136 -16.91 13.15 29.71
N THR A 137 -16.18 12.63 28.72
CA THR A 137 -14.87 13.14 28.28
C THR A 137 -14.93 13.99 27.01
N GLY A 138 -16.01 13.89 26.23
CA GLY A 138 -16.19 14.50 24.91
C GLY A 138 -15.41 13.81 23.79
N VAL A 139 -14.57 12.80 24.10
CA VAL A 139 -13.69 12.14 23.12
C VAL A 139 -13.38 10.70 23.51
N GLU A 140 -13.29 9.84 22.49
CA GLU A 140 -12.74 8.49 22.61
C GLU A 140 -11.86 8.16 21.41
N ARG A 141 -10.78 7.41 21.66
CA ARG A 141 -9.78 7.01 20.66
C ARG A 141 -9.56 5.51 20.68
N VAL A 142 -9.41 4.95 19.50
CA VAL A 142 -9.03 3.55 19.30
C VAL A 142 -8.01 3.45 18.17
N LYS A 143 -7.05 2.53 18.32
CA LYS A 143 -5.94 2.34 17.39
C LYS A 143 -5.89 0.89 16.91
N TRP A 144 -5.59 0.73 15.63
CA TRP A 144 -5.27 -0.54 15.01
C TRP A 144 -3.91 -0.46 14.32
N ILE A 145 -3.20 -1.56 14.43
CA ILE A 145 -1.99 -1.83 13.68
C ILE A 145 -2.42 -2.46 12.35
N ILE A 146 -1.91 -1.90 11.26
CA ILE A 146 -2.08 -2.38 9.89
C ILE A 146 -0.76 -3.02 9.46
N SER A 147 -0.75 -4.33 9.31
CA SER A 147 0.43 -5.05 8.83
C SER A 147 0.14 -5.60 7.42
N PRO A 148 0.82 -5.09 6.38
CA PRO A 148 0.58 -5.54 5.01
C PRO A 148 1.15 -6.95 4.78
N LYS A 149 0.44 -7.78 4.00
CA LYS A 149 0.92 -9.13 3.63
C LYS A 149 1.70 -9.15 2.32
N THR A 150 1.39 -8.20 1.43
CA THR A 150 1.93 -8.13 0.08
C THR A 150 2.18 -6.69 -0.34
N GLU A 151 3.17 -6.48 -1.19
CA GLU A 151 3.38 -5.22 -1.90
C GLU A 151 2.23 -4.92 -2.87
N GLY A 152 1.88 -3.64 -3.03
CA GLY A 152 0.86 -3.20 -3.99
C GLY A 152 -0.05 -2.09 -3.46
N ASP A 153 -1.06 -1.76 -4.26
CA ASP A 153 -2.12 -0.85 -3.86
C ASP A 153 -3.25 -1.65 -3.18
N HIS A 154 -3.55 -1.28 -1.94
CA HIS A 154 -4.56 -1.91 -1.09
C HIS A 154 -5.68 -0.94 -0.77
N VAL A 155 -6.84 -1.48 -0.40
CA VAL A 155 -7.99 -0.67 0.04
C VAL A 155 -8.45 -1.17 1.40
N LEU A 156 -8.51 -0.25 2.36
CA LEU A 156 -9.09 -0.47 3.68
C LEU A 156 -10.49 0.15 3.71
N LEU A 157 -11.50 -0.68 3.94
CA LEU A 157 -12.87 -0.25 4.13
C LEU A 157 -13.09 0.05 5.61
N VAL A 158 -13.59 1.25 5.90
CA VAL A 158 -14.04 1.65 7.24
C VAL A 158 -15.54 1.85 7.19
N ARG A 159 -16.27 1.10 8.03
CA ARG A 159 -17.71 1.24 8.21
C ARG A 159 -18.00 1.76 9.59
N PHE A 160 -18.85 2.78 9.70
CA PHE A 160 -19.23 3.34 11.00
C PHE A 160 -20.74 3.28 11.21
N ASN A 161 -21.19 2.29 11.97
CA ASN A 161 -22.60 2.09 12.27
C ASN A 161 -22.99 2.85 13.54
N VAL A 162 -24.15 3.49 13.52
CA VAL A 162 -24.71 4.23 14.64
C VAL A 162 -26.14 3.76 14.85
N ARG A 163 -26.56 3.58 16.12
CA ARG A 163 -27.94 3.23 16.47
C ARG A 163 -28.56 4.33 17.36
N PRO A 164 -29.89 4.38 17.47
CA PRO A 164 -30.87 3.80 16.54
C PRO A 164 -30.72 4.36 15.11
N ALA A 165 -31.34 3.70 14.11
CA ALA A 165 -31.23 4.08 12.69
C ALA A 165 -31.74 5.51 12.35
N THR A 166 -32.37 6.17 13.32
CA THR A 166 -32.74 7.58 13.25
C THR A 166 -31.52 8.50 13.27
N PHE A 167 -30.39 8.06 13.83
CA PHE A 167 -29.10 8.70 13.68
C PHE A 167 -28.42 8.23 12.40
N LYS A 168 -27.73 9.15 11.71
CA LYS A 168 -27.03 8.84 10.46
C LYS A 168 -25.55 9.16 10.57
N ALA A 169 -24.71 8.20 10.24
CA ALA A 169 -23.28 8.43 10.00
C ALA A 169 -23.07 8.73 8.52
N VAL A 170 -22.74 9.99 8.21
CA VAL A 170 -22.51 10.45 6.84
C VAL A 170 -21.00 10.50 6.58
N PRO A 171 -20.47 9.69 5.63
CA PRO A 171 -19.06 9.77 5.27
C PRO A 171 -18.75 11.08 4.55
N ILE A 172 -17.67 11.73 4.94
CA ILE A 172 -17.12 12.92 4.28
C ILE A 172 -15.75 12.58 3.70
N SER A 173 -15.60 12.88 2.41
CA SER A 173 -14.36 12.70 1.68
C SER A 173 -13.26 13.65 2.18
N ALA A 174 -12.04 13.36 1.76
CA ALA A 174 -10.90 14.23 1.99
C ALA A 174 -11.00 15.63 1.34
N ASN A 175 -12.01 15.84 0.48
CA ASN A 175 -12.31 17.12 -0.15
C ASN A 175 -13.52 17.82 0.52
N GLY A 176 -14.00 17.30 1.66
CA GLY A 176 -15.12 17.88 2.40
C GLY A 176 -16.52 17.56 1.84
N GLN A 177 -16.61 16.76 0.77
CA GLN A 177 -17.89 16.38 0.16
C GLN A 177 -18.46 15.12 0.81
N ALA A 178 -19.78 15.08 1.01
CA ALA A 178 -20.46 13.86 1.46
C ALA A 178 -20.35 12.76 0.38
N LEU A 179 -19.93 11.57 0.77
CA LEU A 179 -19.67 10.45 -0.14
C LEU A 179 -20.91 9.60 -0.44
N GLY A 180 -22.06 9.91 0.16
CA GLY A 180 -23.32 9.18 -0.02
C GLY A 180 -24.03 8.86 1.28
N GLY A 181 -25.05 8.00 1.20
CA GLY A 181 -25.86 7.56 2.35
C GLY A 181 -25.37 6.30 3.05
N ASP A 182 -24.47 5.54 2.40
CA ASP A 182 -23.87 4.36 3.03
C ASP A 182 -22.79 4.79 4.04
N PRO A 183 -22.79 4.22 5.25
CA PRO A 183 -21.86 4.63 6.31
C PRO A 183 -20.48 3.99 6.12
N GLN A 184 -19.87 4.16 4.95
CA GLN A 184 -18.61 3.53 4.58
C GLN A 184 -17.66 4.49 3.87
N ILE A 185 -16.36 4.34 4.12
CA ILE A 185 -15.28 5.06 3.43
C ILE A 185 -14.23 4.04 3.00
N LEU A 186 -13.74 4.19 1.77
CA LEU A 186 -12.61 3.44 1.23
C LEU A 186 -11.33 4.27 1.40
N LEU A 187 -10.34 3.69 2.07
CA LEU A 187 -9.05 4.31 2.35
C LEU A 187 -7.96 3.61 1.53
N PRO A 188 -7.39 4.27 0.51
CA PRO A 188 -6.31 3.68 -0.28
C PRO A 188 -5.01 3.64 0.51
N VAL A 189 -4.37 2.47 0.58
CA VAL A 189 -3.10 2.23 1.27
C VAL A 189 -2.11 1.63 0.28
N LYS A 190 -0.99 2.31 0.04
CA LYS A 190 0.06 1.84 -0.86
C LYS A 190 1.18 1.17 -0.07
N VAL A 191 1.46 -0.09 -0.36
CA VAL A 191 2.57 -0.84 0.23
C VAL A 191 3.71 -0.92 -0.77
N PHE A 192 4.91 -0.54 -0.34
CA PHE A 192 6.08 -0.54 -1.21
C PHE A 192 7.32 -1.15 -0.53
N THR A 193 8.20 -1.73 -1.34
CA THR A 193 9.54 -2.17 -0.92
C THR A 193 10.58 -1.09 -1.23
N ILE A 194 11.48 -0.82 -0.27
CA ILE A 194 12.59 0.12 -0.48
C ILE A 194 13.70 -0.55 -1.30
N TYR A 195 13.88 -1.86 -1.16
CA TYR A 195 14.85 -2.63 -1.94
C TYR A 195 14.24 -2.94 -3.31
N GLY A 196 14.29 -1.94 -4.18
CA GLY A 196 13.88 -2.02 -5.57
C GLY A 196 14.78 -2.93 -6.41
N VAL A 197 14.79 -4.22 -6.11
CA VAL A 197 15.00 -5.20 -7.17
C VAL A 197 13.62 -5.80 -7.43
N PRO A 198 12.85 -5.25 -8.40
CA PRO A 198 11.63 -5.89 -8.86
C PRO A 198 11.91 -7.40 -9.01
N LYS A 199 11.00 -8.27 -8.58
CA LYS A 199 11.17 -9.72 -8.76
C LYS A 199 11.55 -10.07 -10.21
N ALA A 200 11.08 -9.27 -11.17
CA ALA A 200 11.50 -9.29 -12.58
C ALA A 200 13.01 -9.08 -12.77
N THR A 201 13.62 -8.09 -12.11
CA THR A 201 15.07 -7.82 -12.18
C THR A 201 15.90 -8.94 -11.55
N VAL A 202 15.42 -9.60 -10.49
CA VAL A 202 16.07 -10.82 -9.95
C VAL A 202 16.01 -11.98 -10.95
N LEU A 203 14.86 -12.15 -11.62
CA LEU A 203 14.71 -13.17 -12.67
C LEU A 203 15.62 -12.88 -13.88
N ILE A 204 15.68 -11.62 -14.32
CA ILE A 204 16.55 -11.18 -15.41
C ILE A 204 18.02 -11.39 -15.03
N ALA A 205 18.42 -11.06 -13.80
CA ALA A 205 19.79 -11.28 -13.33
C ALA A 205 20.16 -12.78 -13.28
N LYS A 206 19.25 -13.64 -12.81
CA LYS A 206 19.45 -15.10 -12.84
C LYS A 206 19.54 -15.65 -14.26
N GLY A 207 18.66 -15.19 -15.16
CA GLY A 207 18.69 -15.56 -16.57
C GLY A 207 19.97 -15.11 -17.27
N ALA A 208 20.41 -13.88 -17.01
CA ALA A 208 21.64 -13.31 -17.56
C ALA A 208 22.90 -14.02 -17.04
N ALA A 209 22.94 -14.38 -15.75
CA ALA A 209 24.03 -15.17 -15.17
C ALA A 209 24.10 -16.57 -15.81
N GLY A 210 22.96 -17.25 -15.98
CA GLY A 210 22.91 -18.56 -16.65
C GLY A 210 23.37 -18.50 -18.11
N LEU A 211 22.98 -17.45 -18.84
CA LEU A 211 23.36 -17.25 -20.24
C LEU A 211 24.86 -16.88 -20.37
N ALA A 212 25.40 -16.08 -19.46
CA ALA A 212 26.83 -15.78 -19.40
C ALA A 212 27.67 -17.01 -19.07
N SER A 213 27.24 -17.83 -18.11
CA SER A 213 27.91 -19.12 -17.80
C SER A 213 27.90 -20.06 -19.00
N PHE A 214 26.77 -20.16 -19.73
CA PHE A 214 26.68 -20.97 -20.95
C PHE A 214 27.65 -20.48 -22.03
N LEU A 215 27.70 -19.18 -22.30
CA LEU A 215 28.62 -18.57 -23.27
C LEU A 215 30.09 -18.71 -22.90
N LEU A 216 30.43 -18.66 -21.61
CA LEU A 216 31.80 -18.88 -21.13
C LEU A 216 32.23 -20.35 -21.17
N THR A 217 31.29 -21.29 -21.05
CA THR A 217 31.59 -22.73 -21.17
C THR A 217 31.73 -23.21 -22.62
N LEU A 218 31.16 -22.49 -23.60
CA LEU A 218 31.21 -22.85 -25.03
C LEU A 218 32.65 -22.98 -25.59
N PRO A 219 33.59 -22.07 -25.34
CA PRO A 219 34.98 -22.21 -25.79
C PRO A 219 35.71 -23.43 -25.19
N ALA A 220 35.45 -23.73 -23.91
CA ALA A 220 36.04 -24.87 -23.23
C ALA A 220 35.46 -26.20 -23.77
N ALA A 221 34.15 -26.24 -24.00
CA ALA A 221 33.48 -27.37 -24.63
C ALA A 221 33.96 -27.58 -26.08
N PHE A 222 34.19 -26.50 -26.83
CA PHE A 222 34.70 -26.58 -28.20
C PHE A 222 36.15 -27.08 -28.26
N MET A 223 37.01 -26.64 -27.33
CA MET A 223 38.39 -27.16 -27.23
C MET A 223 38.42 -28.64 -26.83
N LEU A 224 37.55 -29.08 -25.91
CA LEU A 224 37.41 -30.50 -25.58
C LEU A 224 36.89 -31.31 -26.76
N PHE A 225 35.92 -30.79 -27.51
CA PHE A 225 35.40 -31.42 -28.71
C PHE A 225 36.47 -31.55 -29.80
N GLU A 226 37.26 -30.50 -30.07
CA GLU A 226 38.40 -30.59 -31.00
C GLU A 226 39.45 -31.59 -30.54
N ARG A 227 39.71 -31.70 -29.24
CA ARG A 227 40.73 -32.61 -28.70
C ARG A 227 40.29 -34.07 -28.75
N VAL A 228 39.00 -34.35 -28.59
CA VAL A 228 38.42 -35.70 -28.62
C VAL A 228 38.11 -36.16 -30.06
N PHE A 229 37.66 -35.25 -30.93
CA PHE A 229 37.20 -35.59 -32.29
C PHE A 229 38.16 -35.18 -33.42
N ARG A 230 39.36 -34.64 -33.12
CA ARG A 230 40.40 -34.48 -34.14
C ARG A 230 40.79 -35.84 -34.69
N LYS A 231 40.28 -36.16 -35.88
CA LYS A 231 40.81 -37.24 -36.72
C LYS A 231 42.29 -36.96 -36.98
N THR A 232 43.15 -37.84 -36.50
CA THR A 232 44.57 -37.86 -36.82
C THR A 232 44.73 -37.84 -38.35
N PRO A 233 45.50 -36.90 -38.92
CA PRO A 233 45.73 -36.90 -40.36
C PRO A 233 46.51 -38.17 -40.74
N LYS A 234 45.91 -39.01 -41.59
CA LYS A 234 46.60 -40.19 -42.15
C LYS A 234 47.83 -39.72 -42.92
N ALA A 235 49.00 -40.26 -42.55
CA ALA A 235 50.25 -40.01 -43.25
C ALA A 235 50.11 -40.39 -44.73
N ARG A 236 50.22 -39.40 -45.61
CA ARG A 236 50.26 -39.59 -47.07
C ARG A 236 51.59 -40.24 -47.40
N ARG A 237 51.60 -41.55 -47.71
CA ARG A 237 52.76 -42.29 -48.23
C ARG A 237 53.36 -41.49 -49.39
N LYS A 238 54.62 -41.04 -49.25
CA LYS A 238 55.44 -40.61 -50.39
C LYS A 238 55.56 -41.82 -51.34
N LYS A 239 55.11 -41.66 -52.59
CA LYS A 239 55.55 -42.55 -53.67
C LYS A 239 56.99 -42.18 -53.98
N ALA A 240 57.89 -43.13 -53.84
CA ALA A 240 59.21 -43.07 -54.43
C ALA A 240 59.07 -43.28 -55.95
N ALA A 241 59.72 -42.40 -56.71
CA ALA A 241 60.20 -42.62 -58.06
C ALA A 241 61.50 -41.83 -58.17
#